data_AF-A0A9E1VAH8-F1
#
_entry.id   AF-A0A9E1VAH8-F1
#
_cell.length_a   1.000
_cell.length_b   1.000
_cell.length_c   1.000
_cell.angle_alpha   90.00
_cell.angle_beta   90.00
_cell.angle_gamma   90.00
#
_symmetry.space_group_name_H-M   'P 1'
#
loop_
_entity.id
_entity.type
_entity.pdbx_description
1 polymer ?
#
loop_
_entity_poly.entity_id
_entity_poly.type
_entity_poly.pdbx_seq_one_letter_code
_entity_poly.pdbx_strand_id
1 'polypeptide(L)'
;MSFEERIIDTDGFPCVDLTDAEANLYARSGDAIAYVDGKGHIERFVYIRDIAKPDVEDAVNEALRHGNTWFGWCALPQFCAPRRLDKTSGVRRVLQVIFHA
;
A
#
# COMPACT_ATOMS: atom_id res chain seq x y z
N MET A 1 13.80 -9.19 -8.42
CA MET A 1 12.37 -9.15 -8.74
C MET A 1 11.85 -7.83 -8.20
N SER A 2 11.19 -7.01 -9.00
CA SER A 2 10.53 -5.81 -8.50
C SER A 2 9.18 -6.18 -7.88
N PHE A 3 8.57 -5.25 -7.14
CA PHE A 3 7.23 -5.47 -6.61
C PHE A 3 6.19 -5.53 -7.72
N GLU A 4 6.35 -4.75 -8.79
CA GLU A 4 5.45 -4.78 -9.94
C GLU A 4 5.39 -6.16 -10.60
N GLU A 5 6.51 -6.88 -10.67
CA GLU A 5 6.59 -8.22 -11.24
C GLU A 5 5.83 -9.28 -10.42
N ARG A 6 5.50 -8.97 -9.16
CA ARG A 6 4.72 -9.86 -8.28
C ARG A 6 3.21 -9.65 -8.40
N ILE A 7 2.78 -8.61 -9.12
CA ILE A 7 1.36 -8.29 -9.27
C ILE A 7 0.75 -9.28 -10.26
N ILE A 8 -0.18 -10.10 -9.77
CA ILE A 8 -0.93 -11.07 -10.55
C ILE A 8 -2.35 -10.51 -10.75
N ASP A 9 -2.74 -10.29 -12.00
CA ASP A 9 -4.11 -9.92 -12.35
C ASP A 9 -4.99 -11.18 -12.37
N THR A 10 -5.92 -11.26 -11.42
CA THR A 10 -6.95 -12.30 -11.39
C THR A 10 -8.29 -11.64 -11.67
N ASP A 11 -8.86 -11.91 -12.86
CA ASP A 11 -10.18 -11.41 -13.28
C ASP A 11 -10.36 -9.88 -13.19
N GLY A 12 -9.32 -9.10 -13.49
CA GLY A 12 -9.33 -7.63 -13.43
C GLY A 12 -9.07 -7.09 -12.01
N PHE A 13 -8.68 -7.96 -11.08
CA PHE A 13 -8.34 -7.61 -9.72
C PHE A 13 -6.86 -7.94 -9.45
N PRO A 14 -5.94 -6.98 -9.68
CA PRO A 14 -4.52 -7.21 -9.45
C PRO A 14 -4.23 -7.38 -7.97
N CYS A 15 -3.53 -8.44 -7.59
CA CYS A 15 -3.11 -8.71 -6.23
C CYS A 15 -1.66 -9.21 -6.17
N VAL A 16 -1.04 -9.06 -5.01
CA VAL A 16 0.25 -9.64 -4.67
C VAL A 16 0.04 -10.61 -3.52
N ASP A 17 0.44 -11.86 -3.69
CA ASP A 17 0.50 -12.81 -2.58
C ASP A 17 1.62 -12.40 -1.61
N LEU A 18 1.28 -12.36 -0.33
CA LEU A 18 2.23 -12.07 0.73
C LEU A 18 3.07 -13.32 1.00
N THR A 19 4.38 -13.13 1.05
CA THR A 19 5.30 -14.14 1.61
C THR A 19 5.04 -14.30 3.11
N ASP A 20 5.52 -15.39 3.71
CA ASP A 20 5.40 -15.60 5.16
C ASP A 20 5.95 -14.43 5.98
N ALA A 21 7.06 -13.83 5.53
CA ALA A 21 7.66 -12.66 6.18
C ALA A 21 6.75 -11.43 6.12
N GLU A 22 6.08 -11.19 4.99
CA GLU A 22 5.19 -10.04 4.80
C GLU A 22 3.83 -10.28 5.48
N ALA A 23 3.36 -11.52 5.54
CA ALA A 23 2.18 -11.90 6.29
C ALA A 23 2.36 -11.61 7.79
N ASN A 24 3.57 -11.69 8.33
CA ASN A 24 3.85 -11.28 9.72
C ASN A 24 3.74 -9.76 9.95
N LEU A 25 3.75 -8.95 8.88
CA LEU A 25 3.51 -7.50 8.95
C LEU A 25 2.02 -7.15 8.85
N TYR A 26 1.18 -8.11 8.46
CA TYR A 26 -0.26 -7.92 8.35
C TYR A 26 -0.86 -7.73 9.75
N ALA A 27 -1.50 -6.59 9.98
CA ALA A 27 -2.22 -6.34 11.22
C ALA A 27 -3.72 -6.56 11.08
N ARG A 28 -4.31 -6.27 9.91
CA ARG A 28 -5.75 -6.32 9.66
C ARG A 28 -6.09 -6.14 8.17
N SER A 29 -7.36 -6.34 7.83
CA SER A 29 -7.89 -6.00 6.51
C SER A 29 -8.15 -4.51 6.38
N GLY A 30 -7.93 -3.96 5.18
CA GLY A 30 -8.30 -2.58 4.85
C GLY A 30 -7.29 -1.85 3.98
N ASP A 31 -7.63 -0.61 3.64
CA ASP A 31 -6.75 0.28 2.88
C ASP A 31 -5.44 0.54 3.63
N ALA A 32 -4.32 0.34 2.94
CA ALA A 32 -2.99 0.49 3.49
C ALA A 32 -2.00 1.04 2.47
N ILE A 33 -0.97 1.69 2.99
CA ILE A 33 0.26 2.02 2.28
C ILE A 33 1.29 0.95 2.60
N ALA A 34 1.71 0.19 1.59
CA ALA A 34 2.81 -0.76 1.65
C ALA A 34 4.12 -0.05 1.28
N TYR A 35 5.13 -0.22 2.13
CA TYR A 35 6.50 0.22 1.88
C TYR A 35 7.29 -0.97 1.38
N VAL A 36 7.99 -0.81 0.26
CA VAL A 36 8.65 -1.90 -0.44
C VAL A 36 10.16 -1.66 -0.50
N ASP A 37 10.94 -2.66 -0.09
CA ASP A 37 12.40 -2.62 -0.12
C ASP A 37 12.97 -2.63 -1.56
N GLY A 38 14.29 -2.48 -1.67
CA GLY A 38 14.99 -2.52 -2.97
C GLY A 38 14.97 -3.89 -3.67
N LYS A 39 14.45 -4.93 -3.01
CA LYS A 39 14.32 -6.30 -3.52
C LYS A 39 12.87 -6.66 -3.89
N GLY A 40 11.93 -5.73 -3.75
CA GLY A 40 10.53 -5.93 -4.09
C GLY A 40 9.70 -6.57 -2.97
N HIS A 41 10.18 -6.63 -1.73
CA HIS A 41 9.41 -7.13 -0.58
C HIS A 41 8.78 -6.01 0.22
N ILE A 42 7.59 -6.25 0.76
CA ILE A 42 6.92 -5.34 1.68
C ILE A 42 7.65 -5.41 3.03
N GLU A 43 8.14 -4.28 3.52
CA GLU A 43 8.81 -4.17 4.82
C GLU A 43 7.91 -3.55 5.90
N ARG A 44 6.84 -2.86 5.49
CA ARG A 44 5.90 -2.20 6.41
C ARG A 44 4.55 -1.94 5.75
N PHE A 45 3.48 -2.08 6.53
CA PHE A 45 2.15 -1.54 6.20
C PHE A 45 1.81 -0.37 7.11
N VAL A 46 1.19 0.67 6.54
CA VAL A 46 0.56 1.76 7.28
C VAL A 46 -0.92 1.79 6.88
N TYR A 47 -1.81 1.41 7.79
CA TYR A 47 -3.23 1.35 7.53
C TYR A 47 -3.86 2.73 7.60
N ILE A 48 -4.62 3.08 6.56
CA ILE A 48 -5.23 4.40 6.43
C ILE A 48 -6.14 4.73 7.61
N ARG A 49 -6.88 3.74 8.10
CA ARG A 49 -7.79 3.90 9.24
C ARG A 49 -7.07 4.26 10.56
N ASP A 50 -5.80 3.92 10.67
CA ASP A 50 -4.99 4.20 11.86
C ASP A 50 -4.31 5.59 11.79
N ILE A 51 -4.41 6.29 10.65
CA ILE A 51 -3.88 7.65 10.47
C ILE A 51 -4.96 8.65 10.92
N ALA A 52 -4.64 9.53 11.87
CA ALA A 52 -5.53 10.63 12.20
C ALA A 52 -5.61 11.59 11.00
N LYS A 53 -6.81 12.11 10.68
CA LYS A 53 -7.03 13.04 9.55
C LYS A 53 -5.96 14.14 9.39
N PRO A 54 -5.48 14.84 10.45
CA PRO A 54 -4.42 15.85 10.28
C PRO A 54 -3.06 15.28 9.83
N ASP A 55 -2.77 14.00 10.11
CA ASP A 55 -1.46 13.37 9.86
C ASP A 55 -1.39 12.65 8.50
N VAL A 56 -2.48 12.68 7.73
CA VAL A 56 -2.60 12.00 6.45
C VAL A 56 -1.65 12.56 5.42
N GLU A 57 -1.56 13.88 5.35
CA GLU A 57 -0.65 14.54 4.42
C GLU A 57 0.81 14.19 4.75
N ASP A 58 1.14 14.10 6.04
CA ASP A 58 2.47 13.69 6.50
C ASP A 58 2.78 12.23 6.16
N ALA A 59 1.85 11.31 6.40
CA ALA A 59 2.01 9.89 6.05
C ALA A 59 2.19 9.69 4.54
N VAL A 60 1.46 10.45 3.72
CA VAL A 60 1.62 10.44 2.26
C VAL A 60 2.97 11.04 1.87
N ASN A 61 3.36 12.17 2.45
CA ASN A 61 4.64 12.82 2.18
C ASN A 61 5.82 11.92 2.57
N GLU A 62 5.73 11.19 3.68
CA GLU A 62 6.69 10.15 4.06
C GLU A 62 6.75 9.05 3.01
N ALA A 63 5.60 8.53 2.57
CA ALA A 63 5.53 7.49 1.56
C ALA A 63 6.17 7.94 0.23
N LEU A 64 5.96 9.18 -0.17
CA LEU A 64 6.57 9.78 -1.36
C LEU A 64 8.08 9.99 -1.21
N ARG A 65 8.57 10.29 0.00
CA ARG A 65 10.01 10.41 0.28
C ARG A 65 10.71 9.05 0.24
N HIS A 66 10.04 7.98 0.67
CA HIS A 66 10.57 6.62 0.60
C HIS A 66 10.73 6.15 -0.86
N GLY A 67 9.77 6.52 -1.73
CA GLY A 67 9.93 6.41 -3.19
C GLY A 67 9.56 5.04 -3.80
N ASN A 68 9.45 3.99 -2.98
CA ASN A 68 8.89 2.70 -3.39
C ASN A 68 7.73 2.29 -2.49
N THR A 69 6.62 3.00 -2.65
CA THR A 69 5.42 2.81 -1.83
C THR A 69 4.19 2.60 -2.70
N TRP A 70 3.26 1.82 -2.17
CA TRP A 70 2.09 1.33 -2.89
C TRP A 70 0.85 1.48 -2.02
N PHE A 71 -0.21 2.04 -2.57
CA PHE A 71 -1.52 2.08 -1.95
C PHE A 71 -2.39 0.93 -2.47
N GLY A 72 -3.10 0.26 -1.58
CA GLY A 72 -3.97 -0.85 -1.94
C GLY A 72 -4.73 -1.38 -0.73
N TRP A 73 -5.44 -2.49 -0.94
CA TRP A 73 -6.25 -3.13 0.08
C TRP A 73 -5.53 -4.38 0.62
N CYS A 74 -5.20 -4.38 1.91
CA CYS A 74 -4.75 -5.59 2.58
C CYS A 74 -5.93 -6.53 2.83
N ALA A 75 -5.84 -7.77 2.34
CA ALA A 75 -6.75 -8.86 2.67
C ALA A 75 -5.95 -10.16 2.69
N LEU A 76 -5.58 -10.66 3.88
CA LEU A 76 -4.74 -11.84 4.00
C LEU A 76 -5.29 -13.02 3.18
N PRO A 77 -4.45 -13.72 2.38
CA PRO A 77 -2.99 -13.63 2.30
C PRO A 77 -2.44 -12.63 1.24
N GLN A 78 -3.21 -11.62 0.85
CA GLN A 78 -2.92 -10.79 -0.32
C GLN A 78 -2.91 -9.28 -0.03
N PHE A 79 -2.19 -8.55 -0.88
CA PHE A 79 -2.29 -7.11 -1.04
C PHE A 79 -2.84 -6.78 -2.42
N CYS A 80 -4.05 -6.23 -2.45
CA CYS A 80 -4.86 -6.14 -3.66
C CYS A 80 -5.06 -4.71 -4.15
N ALA A 81 -5.39 -4.61 -5.42
CA ALA A 81 -5.43 -3.39 -6.20
C ALA A 81 -4.22 -2.46 -5.93
N PRO A 82 -2.98 -2.97 -5.95
CA PRO A 82 -1.79 -2.17 -5.65
C PRO A 82 -1.63 -1.06 -6.68
N ARG A 83 -1.44 0.17 -6.21
CA ARG A 83 -1.22 1.36 -7.02
C ARG A 83 -0.03 2.11 -6.48
N ARG A 84 0.97 2.35 -7.32
CA ARG A 84 2.17 3.06 -6.92
C ARG A 84 1.81 4.47 -6.43
N LEU A 85 2.37 4.86 -5.29
CA LEU A 85 2.31 6.23 -4.81
C LEU A 85 3.44 7.01 -5.47
N ASP A 86 3.07 7.85 -6.43
CA ASP A 86 3.97 8.84 -7.02
C ASP A 86 3.48 10.27 -6.72
N LYS A 87 4.34 11.26 -6.95
CA LYS A 87 4.05 12.68 -6.65
C LYS A 87 2.81 13.24 -7.35
N THR A 88 2.34 12.58 -8.41
CA THR A 88 1.20 13.01 -9.24
C THR A 88 -0.11 12.31 -8.87
N SER A 89 -0.06 11.04 -8.48
CA SER A 89 -1.24 10.17 -8.33
C SER A 89 -1.51 9.75 -6.87
N GLY A 90 -0.49 9.77 -6.01
CA GLY A 90 -0.56 9.20 -4.67
C GLY A 90 -1.37 10.03 -3.68
N VAL A 91 -1.12 11.34 -3.64
CA VAL A 91 -1.76 12.27 -2.68
C VAL A 91 -3.27 12.33 -2.89
N ARG A 92 -3.71 12.57 -4.12
CA ARG A 92 -5.14 12.77 -4.42
C ARG A 92 -6.00 11.56 -4.08
N ARG A 93 -5.46 10.34 -4.25
CA ARG A 93 -6.22 9.09 -4.03
C ARG A 93 -6.32 8.71 -2.56
N VAL A 94 -5.24 8.81 -1.80
CA VAL A 94 -5.26 8.56 -0.36
C VAL A 94 -6.22 9.55 0.31
N LEU A 95 -6.16 10.82 -0.07
CA LEU A 95 -7.10 11.83 0.40
C LEU A 95 -8.55 11.52 -0.01
N GLN A 96 -8.81 11.05 -1.24
CA GLN A 96 -10.16 10.65 -1.64
C GLN A 96 -10.75 9.55 -0.75
N VAL A 97 -9.98 8.50 -0.46
CA VAL A 97 -10.44 7.40 0.42
C VAL A 97 -10.74 7.93 1.82
N ILE A 98 -9.93 8.84 2.36
CA ILE A 98 -10.08 9.35 3.72
C ILE A 98 -11.19 10.39 3.87
N PHE A 99 -11.41 11.21 2.84
CA PHE A 99 -12.46 12.25 2.87
C PHE A 99 -13.84 11.73 2.44
N HIS A 100 -13.94 10.53 1.88
CA HIS A 100 -15.22 9.92 1.46
C HIS A 100 -15.60 8.65 2.26
N ALA A 101 -14.78 8.25 3.24
CA ALA A 101 -15.09 7.20 4.22
C ALA A 101 -15.61 7.81 5.54
#